data_AF-R7M6P7-F1
#
_entry.id   AF-R7M6P7-F1
#
_cell.length_a   1.000
_cell.length_b   1.000
_cell.length_c   1.000
_cell.angle_alpha   90.00
_cell.angle_beta   90.00
_cell.angle_gamma   90.00
#
_symmetry.space_group_name_H-M   'P 1'
#
loop_
_entity.id
_entity.type
_entity.pdbx_description
1 polymer ?
#
loop_
_entity_poly.entity_id
_entity_poly.type
_entity_poly.pdbx_seq_one_letter_code
_entity_poly.pdbx_strand_id
1 'polypeptide(L)'
;MPNLLLIVIVILIAFFLLFQFIKKRKTEQVEENIEVDDKTYTLEKMTAFVKSRLDEITKINLYDIGLSEEELKRRKQKKYELKKALKGCTYGDVNDKKYIKELIYDLLSKEYNVNETNISTSIPFDLPSLLTAQDKFDIILYMYKNEFGYEAMAEIIKKYHLDDLKYVEGEAKPCYVITADEVNKIFEEENFVLTFDDKLNVVVQRIYQHYKGYSSIDEIRDMNIDGISGGVSGLPESFLSQVAQSDGDYLQQIADHKVPRACDSIWIMFHGKSIRLAFLSFGSEAELKRVCQNIYKYNNPGQLSDTNGYKINEMKDGSRVVVVRPSMSETWAFFVRKFDVQRASLEQIIRFPGKDEAIDLLKYLVKGARIISLTGEQGCRKNNNAYGHD
;
A
#
# COMPACT_ATOMS: atom_id res chain seq x y z
N MET A 1 -44.14 64.25 3.37
CA MET A 1 -43.06 64.18 2.37
C MET A 1 -41.81 63.42 2.84
N PRO A 2 -41.16 63.73 3.99
CA PRO A 2 -39.91 63.05 4.39
C PRO A 2 -40.09 61.57 4.79
N ASN A 3 -41.21 61.19 5.40
CA ASN A 3 -41.46 59.79 5.81
C ASN A 3 -41.65 58.82 4.63
N LEU A 4 -42.20 59.29 3.50
CA LEU A 4 -42.39 58.46 2.30
C LEU A 4 -41.04 58.13 1.65
N LEU A 5 -40.13 59.11 1.64
CA LEU A 5 -38.80 58.99 1.06
C LEU A 5 -37.91 58.02 1.88
N LEU A 6 -38.07 58.05 3.20
CA LEU A 6 -37.35 57.15 4.11
C LEU A 6 -37.82 55.69 3.99
N ILE A 7 -39.12 55.46 3.78
CA ILE A 7 -39.69 54.13 3.53
C ILE A 7 -39.14 53.55 2.22
N VAL A 8 -39.07 54.35 1.15
CA VAL A 8 -38.52 53.91 -0.15
C VAL A 8 -37.03 53.55 -0.04
N ILE A 9 -36.25 54.31 0.72
CA ILE A 9 -34.83 54.02 0.95
C ILE A 9 -34.64 52.70 1.72
N VAL A 10 -35.44 52.45 2.75
CA VAL A 10 -35.36 51.20 3.52
C VAL A 10 -35.73 49.99 2.67
N ILE A 11 -36.73 50.12 1.80
CA ILE A 11 -37.12 49.04 0.87
C ILE A 11 -36.00 48.76 -0.14
N LEU A 12 -35.35 49.80 -0.68
CA LEU A 12 -34.23 49.65 -1.61
C LEU A 12 -33.02 48.96 -0.95
N ILE A 13 -32.72 49.31 0.30
CA ILE A 13 -31.63 48.66 1.06
C ILE A 13 -31.97 47.20 1.35
N ALA A 14 -33.21 46.92 1.75
CA ALA A 14 -33.67 45.54 1.97
C ALA A 14 -33.58 44.70 0.69
N PHE A 15 -33.99 45.26 -0.46
CA PHE A 15 -33.89 44.59 -1.75
C PHE A 15 -32.43 44.35 -2.17
N PHE A 16 -31.54 45.31 -1.93
CA PHE A 16 -30.11 45.19 -2.20
C PHE A 16 -29.44 44.11 -1.35
N LEU A 17 -29.77 44.04 -0.06
CA LEU A 17 -29.29 43.01 0.85
C LEU A 17 -29.82 41.62 0.45
N LEU A 18 -31.10 41.52 0.06
CA LEU A 18 -31.69 40.27 -0.44
C LEU A 18 -31.02 39.82 -1.74
N PHE A 19 -30.74 40.75 -2.65
CA PHE A 19 -30.05 40.48 -3.90
C PHE A 19 -28.61 40.02 -3.68
N GLN A 20 -27.87 40.65 -2.76
CA GLN A 20 -26.53 40.19 -2.37
C GLN A 20 -26.56 38.82 -1.70
N PHE A 21 -27.55 38.56 -0.84
CA PHE A 21 -27.71 37.27 -0.17
C PHE A 21 -28.02 36.14 -1.16
N ILE A 22 -28.90 36.38 -2.13
CA ILE A 22 -29.20 35.43 -3.22
C ILE A 22 -27.99 35.24 -4.13
N LYS A 23 -27.26 36.31 -4.47
CA LYS A 23 -26.04 36.22 -5.28
C LYS A 23 -24.97 35.39 -4.56
N LYS A 24 -24.75 35.63 -3.27
CA LYS A 24 -23.81 34.88 -2.45
C LYS A 24 -24.20 33.40 -2.34
N ARG A 25 -25.48 33.08 -2.19
CA ARG A 25 -25.97 31.69 -2.20
C ARG A 25 -25.90 31.04 -3.58
N LYS A 26 -26.11 31.77 -4.67
CA LYS A 26 -25.87 31.25 -6.03
C LYS A 26 -24.37 31.00 -6.26
N THR A 27 -23.49 31.79 -5.68
CA THR A 27 -22.03 31.58 -5.74
C THR A 27 -21.56 30.46 -4.81
N GLU A 28 -22.26 30.19 -3.70
CA GLU A 28 -22.01 29.04 -2.80
C GLU A 28 -22.68 27.73 -3.30
N GLN A 29 -23.73 27.81 -4.12
CA GLN A 29 -24.43 26.66 -4.73
C GLN A 29 -23.94 26.28 -6.12
N VAL A 30 -23.04 27.06 -6.72
CA VAL A 30 -22.18 26.50 -7.77
C VAL A 30 -21.16 25.66 -7.02
N GLU A 31 -21.58 24.43 -6.71
CA GLU A 31 -20.66 23.29 -6.60
C GLU A 31 -19.57 23.52 -7.65
N GLU A 32 -18.31 23.48 -7.22
CA GLU A 32 -17.18 23.40 -8.14
C GLU A 32 -17.52 22.28 -9.13
N ASN A 33 -18.04 22.67 -10.29
CA ASN A 33 -18.16 21.78 -11.42
C ASN A 33 -16.73 21.40 -11.69
N ILE A 34 -16.35 20.20 -11.25
CA ILE A 34 -15.09 19.57 -11.56
C ILE A 34 -14.99 19.70 -13.08
N GLU A 35 -14.12 20.59 -13.56
CA GLU A 35 -13.88 20.74 -14.99
C GLU A 35 -13.60 19.34 -15.54
N VAL A 36 -14.52 18.83 -16.35
CA VAL A 36 -14.40 17.53 -17.00
C VAL A 36 -13.45 17.72 -18.18
N ASP A 37 -12.17 17.87 -17.86
CA ASP A 37 -11.06 17.68 -18.79
C ASP A 37 -10.69 16.19 -18.81
N ASP A 38 -10.14 15.68 -19.91
CA ASP A 38 -9.72 14.28 -20.05
C ASP A 38 -8.65 13.87 -18.99
N LYS A 39 -8.08 14.86 -18.30
CA LYS A 39 -7.10 14.67 -17.21
C LYS A 39 -7.72 14.49 -15.82
N THR A 40 -9.02 14.67 -15.67
CA THR A 40 -9.69 14.67 -14.36
C THR A 40 -9.59 13.30 -13.69
N TYR A 41 -9.77 12.21 -14.42
CA TYR A 41 -9.78 10.85 -13.85
C TYR A 41 -8.42 10.15 -13.88
N THR A 42 -7.32 10.91 -13.92
CA THR A 42 -5.97 10.34 -13.82
C THR A 42 -5.66 9.90 -12.39
N LEU A 43 -4.81 8.88 -12.22
CA LEU A 43 -4.37 8.40 -10.89
C LEU A 43 -3.78 9.52 -10.03
N GLU A 44 -3.05 10.47 -10.62
CA GLU A 44 -2.47 11.60 -9.91
C GLU A 44 -3.54 12.53 -9.34
N LYS A 45 -4.54 12.91 -10.15
CA LYS A 45 -5.62 13.80 -9.73
C LYS A 45 -6.52 13.15 -8.69
N MET A 46 -6.88 11.88 -8.88
CA MET A 46 -7.63 11.11 -7.89
C MET A 46 -6.85 10.97 -6.57
N THR A 47 -5.54 10.71 -6.64
CA THR A 47 -4.68 10.66 -5.44
C THR A 47 -4.65 12.01 -4.72
N ALA A 48 -4.54 13.12 -5.46
CA ALA A 48 -4.54 14.46 -4.88
C ALA A 48 -5.89 14.80 -4.23
N PHE A 49 -7.00 14.46 -4.87
CA PHE A 49 -8.35 14.61 -4.32
C PHE A 49 -8.49 13.83 -3.01
N VAL A 50 -8.18 12.53 -3.02
CA VAL A 50 -8.24 11.67 -1.83
C VAL A 50 -7.39 12.25 -0.69
N LYS A 51 -6.17 12.70 -1.00
CA LYS A 51 -5.29 13.38 -0.03
C LYS A 51 -5.94 14.61 0.59
N SER A 52 -6.50 15.51 -0.23
CA SER A 52 -7.17 16.74 0.25
C SER A 52 -8.37 16.42 1.14
N ARG A 53 -9.23 15.50 0.70
CA ARG A 53 -10.45 15.13 1.44
C ARG A 53 -10.14 14.49 2.79
N LEU A 54 -9.18 13.56 2.86
CA LEU A 54 -8.77 12.97 4.13
C LEU A 54 -8.13 14.00 5.07
N ASP A 55 -7.36 14.94 4.52
CA ASP A 55 -6.78 16.04 5.30
C ASP A 55 -7.86 16.98 5.84
N GLU A 56 -8.86 17.33 5.03
CA GLU A 56 -10.00 18.16 5.43
C GLU A 56 -10.78 17.51 6.58
N ILE A 57 -11.15 16.23 6.44
CA ILE A 57 -11.86 15.47 7.47
C ILE A 57 -11.05 15.45 8.78
N THR A 58 -9.73 15.30 8.70
CA THR A 58 -8.86 15.24 9.88
C THR A 58 -8.54 16.60 10.50
N LYS A 59 -8.67 17.71 9.75
CA LYS A 59 -8.37 19.08 10.20
C LYS A 59 -9.61 19.89 10.59
N ILE A 60 -10.81 19.54 10.12
CA ILE A 60 -12.05 20.31 10.38
C ILE A 60 -12.29 20.57 11.87
N ASN A 61 -12.59 21.83 12.23
CA ASN A 61 -12.98 22.17 13.60
C ASN A 61 -14.47 21.88 13.79
N LEU A 62 -14.80 20.89 14.61
CA LEU A 62 -16.18 20.43 14.79
C LEU A 62 -17.02 21.40 15.64
N TYR A 63 -16.39 22.31 16.38
CA TYR A 63 -17.10 23.27 17.24
C TYR A 63 -17.69 24.46 16.47
N ASP A 64 -17.18 24.73 15.26
CA ASP A 64 -17.59 25.91 14.47
C ASP A 64 -18.82 25.63 13.58
N ILE A 65 -19.33 24.39 13.57
CA ILE A 65 -20.37 23.91 12.62
C ILE A 65 -21.78 23.87 13.26
N GLY A 66 -21.94 24.29 14.52
CA GLY A 66 -23.26 24.38 15.17
C GLY A 66 -24.01 23.03 15.23
N LEU A 67 -23.30 21.92 15.47
CA LEU A 67 -23.87 20.57 15.50
C LEU A 67 -24.61 20.26 16.82
N SER A 68 -25.59 19.36 16.77
CA SER A 68 -26.16 18.77 17.99
C SER A 68 -25.11 17.93 18.74
N GLU A 69 -25.29 17.71 20.04
CA GLU A 69 -24.33 16.95 20.85
C GLU A 69 -24.10 15.52 20.34
N GLU A 70 -25.16 14.84 19.91
CA GLU A 70 -25.07 13.48 19.34
C GLU A 70 -24.29 13.47 18.03
N GLU A 71 -24.57 14.41 17.13
CA GLU A 71 -23.87 14.49 15.84
C GLU A 71 -22.40 14.89 16.03
N LEU A 72 -22.13 15.80 16.97
CA LEU A 72 -20.78 16.18 17.35
C LEU A 72 -20.00 15.00 17.92
N LYS A 73 -20.60 14.18 18.78
CA LYS A 73 -19.98 12.96 19.31
C LYS A 73 -19.69 11.95 18.19
N ARG A 74 -20.64 11.73 17.28
CA ARG A 74 -20.48 10.84 16.12
C ARG A 74 -19.34 11.28 15.20
N ARG A 75 -19.28 12.57 14.84
CA ARG A 75 -18.22 13.12 13.99
C ARG A 75 -16.85 13.11 14.68
N LYS A 76 -16.79 13.36 16.00
CA LYS A 76 -15.56 13.22 16.79
C LYS A 76 -15.02 11.79 16.73
N GLN A 77 -15.89 10.80 16.91
CA GLN A 77 -15.50 9.39 16.84
C GLN A 77 -14.96 9.01 15.46
N LYS A 78 -15.69 9.36 14.38
CA LYS A 78 -15.22 9.11 13.00
C LYS A 78 -13.86 9.76 12.73
N LYS A 79 -13.68 11.02 13.17
CA LYS A 79 -12.41 11.75 13.04
C LYS A 79 -11.28 11.06 13.80
N TYR A 80 -11.56 10.55 15.00
CA TYR A 80 -10.58 9.83 15.81
C TYR A 80 -10.19 8.49 15.17
N GLU A 81 -11.16 7.70 14.71
CA GLU A 81 -10.95 6.43 14.01
C GLU A 81 -10.12 6.63 12.74
N LEU A 82 -10.45 7.64 11.93
CA LEU A 82 -9.68 7.96 10.74
C LEU A 82 -8.22 8.31 11.08
N LYS A 83 -7.99 9.17 12.09
CA LYS A 83 -6.61 9.51 12.50
C LYS A 83 -5.85 8.29 13.00
N LYS A 84 -6.51 7.41 13.75
CA LYS A 84 -5.93 6.17 14.26
C LYS A 84 -5.55 5.24 13.10
N ALA A 85 -6.47 5.02 12.16
CA ALA A 85 -6.26 4.17 11.00
C ALA A 85 -5.14 4.71 10.08
N LEU A 86 -5.14 6.01 9.79
CA LEU A 86 -4.07 6.65 9.00
C LEU A 86 -2.69 6.49 9.64
N LYS A 87 -2.61 6.50 10.98
CA LYS A 87 -1.36 6.22 11.70
C LYS A 87 -1.01 4.73 11.62
N GLY A 88 -1.99 3.86 11.84
CA GLY A 88 -1.82 2.41 11.82
C GLY A 88 -1.41 1.82 10.46
N CYS A 89 -1.86 2.44 9.36
CA CYS A 89 -1.43 2.09 8.00
C CYS A 89 0.10 2.21 7.84
N THR A 90 0.73 3.22 8.47
CA THR A 90 2.19 3.38 8.38
C THR A 90 2.96 2.27 9.09
N TYR A 91 2.29 1.52 9.98
CA TYR A 91 2.82 0.36 10.69
C TYR A 91 2.49 -0.99 10.03
N GLY A 92 1.79 -0.97 8.89
CA GLY A 92 1.41 -2.18 8.16
C GLY A 92 0.23 -2.94 8.79
N ASP A 93 -0.65 -2.26 9.53
CA ASP A 93 -1.90 -2.86 10.01
C ASP A 93 -2.87 -3.12 8.84
N VAL A 94 -3.24 -4.38 8.65
CA VAL A 94 -4.12 -4.81 7.56
C VAL A 94 -5.59 -4.38 7.77
N ASN A 95 -6.07 -4.29 9.01
CA ASN A 95 -7.41 -3.80 9.31
C ASN A 95 -7.51 -2.29 9.06
N ASP A 96 -6.49 -1.52 9.49
CA ASP A 96 -6.45 -0.09 9.23
C ASP A 96 -6.32 0.17 7.71
N LYS A 97 -5.50 -0.61 7.00
CA LYS A 97 -5.41 -0.60 5.52
C LYS A 97 -6.78 -0.84 4.89
N LYS A 98 -7.50 -1.88 5.31
CA LYS A 98 -8.84 -2.20 4.80
C LYS A 98 -9.81 -1.04 5.00
N TYR A 99 -9.86 -0.47 6.20
CA TYR A 99 -10.71 0.69 6.50
C TYR A 99 -10.38 1.90 5.61
N ILE A 100 -9.09 2.22 5.42
CA ILE A 100 -8.70 3.34 4.55
C ILE A 100 -9.04 3.05 3.08
N LYS A 101 -8.85 1.81 2.59
CA LYS A 101 -9.25 1.45 1.22
C LYS A 101 -10.75 1.57 1.01
N GLU A 102 -11.58 1.13 1.95
CA GLU A 102 -13.04 1.30 1.91
C GLU A 102 -13.43 2.79 1.87
N LEU A 103 -12.74 3.64 2.64
CA LEU A 103 -12.97 5.08 2.60
C LEU A 103 -12.54 5.70 1.26
N ILE A 104 -11.40 5.30 0.70
CA ILE A 104 -10.95 5.76 -0.63
C ILE A 104 -11.97 5.34 -1.70
N TYR A 105 -12.46 4.10 -1.64
CA TYR A 105 -13.50 3.60 -2.53
C TYR A 105 -14.75 4.49 -2.49
N ASP A 106 -15.24 4.79 -1.29
CA ASP A 106 -16.40 5.65 -1.09
C ASP A 106 -16.16 7.08 -1.62
N LEU A 107 -14.98 7.66 -1.37
CA LEU A 107 -14.62 8.98 -1.88
C LEU A 107 -14.62 9.02 -3.40
N LEU A 108 -14.06 8.00 -4.06
CA LEU A 108 -13.97 7.96 -5.52
C LEU A 108 -15.33 7.71 -6.18
N SER A 109 -16.09 6.74 -5.67
CA SER A 109 -17.39 6.38 -6.24
C SER A 109 -18.49 7.42 -5.96
N LYS A 110 -18.56 7.95 -4.74
CA LYS A 110 -19.68 8.81 -4.30
C LYS A 110 -19.39 10.30 -4.38
N GLU A 111 -18.15 10.74 -4.14
CA GLU A 111 -17.80 12.17 -4.15
C GLU A 111 -17.08 12.58 -5.44
N TYR A 112 -16.19 11.74 -5.99
CA TYR A 112 -15.45 12.02 -7.22
C TYR A 112 -16.17 11.55 -8.50
N ASN A 113 -17.29 10.83 -8.37
CA ASN A 113 -18.10 10.30 -9.47
C ASN A 113 -17.35 9.38 -10.45
N VAL A 114 -16.39 8.58 -9.95
CA VAL A 114 -15.79 7.50 -10.73
C VAL A 114 -16.85 6.45 -11.06
N ASN A 115 -16.96 6.06 -12.32
CA ASN A 115 -17.94 5.11 -12.84
C ASN A 115 -17.36 4.32 -14.04
N GLU A 116 -18.12 3.37 -14.57
CA GLU A 116 -17.68 2.47 -15.65
C GLU A 116 -17.19 3.20 -16.91
N THR A 117 -17.67 4.41 -17.17
CA THR A 117 -17.31 5.16 -18.38
C THR A 117 -15.99 5.93 -18.27
N ASN A 118 -15.52 6.22 -17.05
CA ASN A 118 -14.35 7.07 -16.82
C ASN A 118 -13.20 6.38 -16.05
N ILE A 119 -13.47 5.23 -15.43
CA ILE A 119 -12.47 4.52 -14.65
C ILE A 119 -11.26 4.11 -15.48
N SER A 120 -11.48 3.77 -16.76
CA SER A 120 -10.44 3.35 -17.69
C SER A 120 -9.48 4.48 -18.12
N THR A 121 -9.78 5.74 -17.78
CA THR A 121 -8.84 6.86 -17.94
C THR A 121 -7.68 6.77 -16.96
N SER A 122 -7.89 6.13 -15.80
CA SER A 122 -6.86 5.99 -14.76
C SER A 122 -5.89 4.85 -15.02
N ILE A 123 -6.43 3.71 -15.45
CA ILE A 123 -5.73 2.49 -15.86
C ILE A 123 -6.53 1.96 -17.06
N PRO A 124 -5.93 1.66 -18.22
CA PRO A 124 -6.66 1.33 -19.44
C PRO A 124 -7.23 -0.10 -19.43
N PHE A 125 -8.19 -0.38 -18.53
CA PHE A 125 -8.81 -1.70 -18.36
C PHE A 125 -9.48 -2.22 -19.63
N ASP A 126 -10.04 -1.33 -20.46
CA ASP A 126 -10.76 -1.71 -21.68
C ASP A 126 -9.82 -1.98 -22.87
N LEU A 127 -8.52 -1.69 -22.73
CA LEU A 127 -7.50 -1.91 -23.75
C LEU A 127 -6.30 -2.65 -23.14
N PRO A 128 -6.37 -4.00 -23.04
CA PRO A 128 -5.31 -4.81 -22.44
C PRO A 128 -3.90 -4.58 -23.01
N SER A 129 -3.80 -4.16 -24.28
CA SER A 129 -2.54 -3.83 -24.95
C SER A 129 -1.85 -2.58 -24.40
N LEU A 130 -2.59 -1.69 -23.72
CA LEU A 130 -2.06 -0.47 -23.11
C LEU A 130 -1.73 -0.66 -21.62
N LEU A 131 -2.12 -1.78 -21.02
CA LEU A 131 -1.79 -2.09 -19.63
C LEU A 131 -0.29 -2.34 -19.50
N THR A 132 0.34 -1.70 -18.51
CA THR A 132 1.72 -2.01 -18.13
C THR A 132 1.79 -3.38 -17.46
N ALA A 133 3.00 -3.95 -17.37
CA ALA A 133 3.21 -5.20 -16.63
C ALA A 133 2.78 -5.07 -15.15
N GLN A 134 2.97 -3.89 -14.53
CA GLN A 134 2.47 -3.65 -13.17
C GLN A 134 0.95 -3.64 -13.12
N ASP A 135 0.25 -3.01 -14.07
CA ASP A 135 -1.22 -3.01 -14.09
C ASP A 135 -1.78 -4.43 -14.21
N LYS A 136 -1.19 -5.22 -15.12
CA LYS A 136 -1.56 -6.63 -15.30
C LYS A 136 -1.30 -7.44 -14.03
N PHE A 137 -0.15 -7.25 -13.38
CA PHE A 137 0.17 -7.92 -12.12
C PHE A 137 -0.79 -7.53 -10.99
N ASP A 138 -1.12 -6.24 -10.85
CA ASP A 138 -2.06 -5.76 -9.83
C ASP A 138 -3.43 -6.39 -10.03
N ILE A 139 -3.89 -6.55 -11.28
CA ILE A 139 -5.13 -7.25 -11.61
C ILE A 139 -5.02 -8.75 -11.28
N ILE A 140 -3.97 -9.44 -11.73
CA ILE A 140 -3.75 -10.87 -11.44
C ILE A 140 -3.79 -11.10 -9.92
N LEU A 141 -3.00 -10.33 -9.17
CA LEU A 141 -2.91 -10.47 -7.73
C LEU A 141 -4.24 -10.17 -7.04
N TYR A 142 -4.98 -9.16 -7.50
CA TYR A 142 -6.32 -8.86 -6.99
C TYR A 142 -7.30 -10.01 -7.20
N MET A 143 -7.37 -10.56 -8.42
CA MET A 143 -8.26 -11.68 -8.74
C MET A 143 -7.91 -12.92 -7.93
N TYR A 144 -6.63 -13.28 -7.85
CA TYR A 144 -6.17 -14.40 -7.02
C TYR A 144 -6.38 -14.16 -5.52
N LYS A 145 -6.27 -12.92 -5.04
CA LYS A 145 -6.54 -12.59 -3.64
C LYS A 145 -8.02 -12.78 -3.29
N ASN A 146 -8.92 -12.49 -4.22
CA ASN A 146 -10.35 -12.74 -4.01
C ASN A 146 -10.66 -14.24 -3.87
N GLU A 147 -9.90 -15.11 -4.52
CA GLU A 147 -10.09 -16.57 -4.48
C GLU A 147 -9.29 -17.25 -3.33
N PHE A 148 -8.02 -16.90 -3.18
CA PHE A 148 -7.05 -17.59 -2.30
C PHE A 148 -6.63 -16.77 -1.07
N GLY A 149 -7.14 -15.55 -0.89
CA GLY A 149 -6.77 -14.68 0.23
C GLY A 149 -5.28 -14.35 0.24
N TYR A 150 -4.61 -14.55 1.38
CA TYR A 150 -3.17 -14.28 1.51
C TYR A 150 -2.27 -15.30 0.80
N GLU A 151 -2.82 -16.41 0.31
CA GLU A 151 -2.05 -17.41 -0.45
C GLU A 151 -1.92 -17.04 -1.94
N ALA A 152 -2.55 -15.96 -2.40
CA ALA A 152 -2.60 -15.56 -3.80
C ALA A 152 -1.23 -15.58 -4.50
N MET A 153 -0.21 -14.92 -3.92
CA MET A 153 1.12 -14.90 -4.52
C MET A 153 1.76 -16.29 -4.59
N ALA A 154 1.56 -17.12 -3.55
CA ALA A 154 2.08 -18.48 -3.53
C ALA A 154 1.44 -19.34 -4.61
N GLU A 155 0.12 -19.21 -4.81
CA GLU A 155 -0.61 -19.95 -5.84
C GLU A 155 -0.24 -19.49 -7.26
N ILE A 156 -0.05 -18.19 -7.50
CA ILE A 156 0.46 -17.68 -8.78
C ILE A 156 1.84 -18.26 -9.07
N ILE A 157 2.77 -18.22 -8.10
CA ILE A 157 4.13 -18.74 -8.29
C ILE A 157 4.10 -20.24 -8.62
N LYS A 158 3.32 -21.04 -7.89
CA LYS A 158 3.24 -22.49 -8.09
C LYS A 158 2.57 -22.86 -9.42
N LYS A 159 1.43 -22.24 -9.75
CA LYS A 159 0.66 -22.55 -10.97
C LYS A 159 1.47 -22.32 -12.24
N TYR A 160 2.29 -21.27 -12.23
CA TYR A 160 3.08 -20.85 -13.40
C TYR A 160 4.57 -21.15 -13.29
N HIS A 161 5.00 -21.92 -12.28
CA HIS A 161 6.40 -22.30 -12.06
C HIS A 161 7.35 -21.10 -12.07
N LEU A 162 6.93 -19.99 -11.44
CA LEU A 162 7.68 -18.72 -11.50
C LEU A 162 8.96 -18.74 -10.65
N ASP A 163 9.12 -19.74 -9.78
CA ASP A 163 10.28 -19.97 -8.94
C ASP A 163 11.32 -20.92 -9.55
N ASP A 164 11.20 -21.24 -10.84
CA ASP A 164 12.23 -21.96 -11.58
C ASP A 164 13.46 -21.09 -11.87
N LEU A 165 14.62 -21.75 -11.94
CA LEU A 165 15.89 -21.11 -12.23
C LEU A 165 15.98 -20.82 -13.74
N LYS A 166 16.19 -19.55 -14.12
CA LYS A 166 16.07 -19.09 -15.51
C LYS A 166 17.38 -18.49 -16.03
N TYR A 167 17.58 -18.57 -17.34
CA TYR A 167 18.61 -17.81 -18.05
C TYR A 167 17.95 -16.59 -18.68
N VAL A 168 18.41 -15.40 -18.27
CA VAL A 168 17.85 -14.12 -18.72
C VAL A 168 18.91 -13.43 -19.58
N GLU A 169 18.48 -12.81 -20.66
CA GLU A 169 19.37 -12.02 -21.51
C GLU A 169 20.05 -10.90 -20.69
N GLY A 170 21.37 -10.78 -20.78
CA GLY A 170 22.17 -9.83 -20.01
C GLY A 170 22.69 -10.34 -18.65
N GLU A 171 22.22 -11.49 -18.16
CA GLU A 171 22.73 -12.09 -16.92
C GLU A 171 23.73 -13.21 -17.23
N ALA A 172 24.93 -13.14 -16.65
CA ALA A 172 25.99 -14.13 -16.90
C ALA A 172 25.73 -15.49 -16.23
N LYS A 173 24.82 -15.53 -15.24
CA LYS A 173 24.48 -16.71 -14.45
C LYS A 173 22.97 -16.87 -14.41
N PRO A 174 22.48 -18.11 -14.33
CA PRO A 174 21.05 -18.32 -14.15
C PRO A 174 20.60 -17.75 -12.81
N CYS A 175 19.40 -17.16 -12.78
CA CYS A 175 18.84 -16.48 -11.62
C CYS A 175 17.34 -16.74 -11.49
N TYR A 176 16.80 -16.50 -10.29
CA TYR A 176 15.35 -16.54 -10.06
C TYR A 176 14.78 -15.16 -10.31
N VAL A 177 13.95 -15.03 -11.34
CA VAL A 177 13.32 -13.77 -11.74
C VAL A 177 11.91 -14.03 -12.24
N ILE A 178 11.00 -13.10 -11.96
CA ILE A 178 9.71 -12.99 -12.64
C ILE A 178 9.80 -11.79 -13.57
N THR A 179 9.61 -12.04 -14.87
CA THR A 179 9.78 -11.06 -15.93
C THR A 179 8.45 -10.41 -16.32
N ALA A 180 8.52 -9.27 -17.02
CA ALA A 180 7.32 -8.62 -17.56
C ALA A 180 6.58 -9.51 -18.57
N ASP A 181 7.31 -10.27 -19.40
CA ASP A 181 6.74 -11.18 -20.39
C ASP A 181 5.96 -12.32 -19.74
N GLU A 182 6.45 -12.87 -18.62
CA GLU A 182 5.71 -13.89 -17.87
C GLU A 182 4.43 -13.34 -17.28
N VAL A 183 4.46 -12.13 -16.71
CA VAL A 183 3.25 -11.45 -16.21
C VAL A 183 2.25 -11.17 -17.34
N ASN A 184 2.74 -10.71 -18.50
CA ASN A 184 1.91 -10.49 -19.69
C ASN A 184 1.24 -11.78 -20.13
N LYS A 185 2.00 -12.87 -20.23
CA LYS A 185 1.51 -14.19 -20.61
C LYS A 185 0.47 -14.72 -19.64
N ILE A 186 0.71 -14.62 -18.34
CA ILE A 186 -0.27 -15.03 -17.31
C ILE A 186 -1.58 -14.25 -17.47
N PHE A 187 -1.50 -12.93 -17.65
CA PHE A 187 -2.68 -12.10 -17.82
C PHE A 187 -3.52 -12.50 -19.04
N GLU A 188 -2.84 -12.79 -20.17
CA GLU A 188 -3.49 -13.25 -21.40
C GLU A 188 -4.09 -14.66 -21.26
N GLU A 189 -3.40 -15.57 -20.56
CA GLU A 189 -3.87 -16.94 -20.32
C GLU A 189 -5.10 -16.99 -19.39
N GLU A 190 -5.15 -16.14 -18.36
CA GLU A 190 -6.29 -16.11 -17.42
C GLU A 190 -7.52 -15.42 -18.02
N ASN A 191 -7.32 -14.46 -18.93
CA ASN A 191 -8.38 -13.75 -19.64
C ASN A 191 -9.51 -13.25 -18.71
N PHE A 192 -9.12 -12.53 -17.65
CA PHE A 192 -10.06 -12.06 -16.62
C PHE A 192 -11.14 -11.13 -17.19
N VAL A 193 -12.36 -11.31 -16.69
CA VAL A 193 -13.48 -10.38 -16.93
C VAL A 193 -13.68 -9.55 -15.67
N LEU A 194 -13.35 -8.26 -15.75
CA LEU A 194 -13.41 -7.34 -14.61
C LEU A 194 -14.74 -6.60 -14.56
N THR A 195 -15.39 -6.61 -13.40
CA THR A 195 -16.54 -5.74 -13.11
C THR A 195 -16.07 -4.32 -12.75
N PHE A 196 -17.00 -3.36 -12.68
CA PHE A 196 -16.73 -2.01 -12.18
C PHE A 196 -16.04 -2.04 -10.80
N ASP A 197 -16.59 -2.84 -9.89
CA ASP A 197 -16.10 -2.93 -8.51
C ASP A 197 -14.67 -3.49 -8.49
N ASP A 198 -14.34 -4.45 -9.35
CA ASP A 198 -12.97 -4.98 -9.49
C ASP A 198 -12.00 -3.89 -9.96
N LYS A 199 -12.36 -3.19 -11.05
CA LYS A 199 -11.57 -2.08 -11.60
C LYS A 199 -11.33 -1.01 -10.53
N LEU A 200 -12.38 -0.64 -9.80
CA LEU A 200 -12.29 0.41 -8.77
C LEU A 200 -11.43 -0.04 -7.59
N ASN A 201 -11.50 -1.29 -7.17
CA ASN A 201 -10.63 -1.82 -6.12
C ASN A 201 -9.15 -1.84 -6.52
N VAL A 202 -8.82 -2.12 -7.79
CA VAL A 202 -7.46 -2.02 -8.31
C VAL A 202 -6.97 -0.57 -8.28
N VAL A 203 -7.79 0.39 -8.72
CA VAL A 203 -7.48 1.83 -8.65
C VAL A 203 -7.29 2.30 -7.21
N VAL A 204 -8.19 1.89 -6.30
CA VAL A 204 -8.10 2.18 -4.86
C VAL A 204 -6.79 1.66 -4.27
N GLN A 205 -6.39 0.44 -4.64
CA GLN A 205 -5.11 -0.13 -4.20
C GLN A 205 -3.92 0.69 -4.73
N ARG A 206 -3.94 1.06 -6.01
CA ARG A 206 -2.89 1.89 -6.63
C ARG A 206 -2.78 3.27 -5.97
N ILE A 207 -3.89 3.89 -5.60
CA ILE A 207 -3.88 5.16 -4.85
C ILE A 207 -3.34 4.95 -3.42
N TYR A 208 -3.82 3.89 -2.74
CA TYR A 208 -3.41 3.58 -1.36
C TYR A 208 -1.91 3.35 -1.26
N GLN A 209 -1.32 2.55 -2.16
CA GLN A 209 0.10 2.17 -2.08
C GLN A 209 1.05 3.39 -2.18
N HIS A 210 0.70 4.39 -2.99
CA HIS A 210 1.49 5.62 -3.14
C HIS A 210 1.19 6.65 -2.05
N TYR A 211 -0.02 6.66 -1.50
CA TYR A 211 -0.38 7.62 -0.46
C TYR A 211 0.06 7.18 0.95
N LYS A 212 -0.30 5.97 1.38
CA LYS A 212 -0.10 5.47 2.76
C LYS A 212 0.62 4.13 2.83
N GLY A 213 0.47 3.30 1.81
CA GLY A 213 1.09 2.00 1.74
C GLY A 213 2.58 2.04 1.45
N TYR A 214 3.12 0.85 1.21
CA TYR A 214 4.54 0.61 0.95
C TYR A 214 4.90 0.61 -0.55
N SER A 215 4.21 1.42 -1.36
CA SER A 215 4.43 1.48 -2.81
C SER A 215 4.15 0.12 -3.49
N SER A 216 4.79 -0.19 -4.61
CA SER A 216 4.55 -1.40 -5.42
C SER A 216 4.66 -2.73 -4.67
N ILE A 217 5.22 -2.75 -3.45
CA ILE A 217 5.29 -3.95 -2.60
C ILE A 217 4.09 -4.12 -1.64
N ASP A 218 3.17 -3.15 -1.59
CA ASP A 218 2.17 -3.04 -0.52
C ASP A 218 1.22 -4.25 -0.44
N GLU A 219 0.73 -4.76 -1.57
CA GLU A 219 -0.07 -6.00 -1.58
C GLU A 219 0.78 -7.24 -1.38
N ILE A 220 1.95 -7.32 -2.02
CA ILE A 220 2.85 -8.48 -1.95
C ILE A 220 3.30 -8.74 -0.51
N ARG A 221 3.60 -7.68 0.25
CA ARG A 221 4.04 -7.78 1.65
C ARG A 221 2.98 -8.44 2.54
N ASP A 222 1.69 -8.31 2.22
CA ASP A 222 0.61 -8.95 2.97
C ASP A 222 0.50 -10.46 2.66
N MET A 223 1.03 -10.93 1.52
CA MET A 223 0.92 -12.32 1.05
C MET A 223 1.78 -13.30 1.84
N ASN A 224 1.42 -14.58 1.85
CA ASN A 224 2.15 -15.64 2.55
C ASN A 224 3.43 -16.03 1.80
N ILE A 225 4.48 -15.24 2.03
CA ILE A 225 5.84 -15.41 1.52
C ILE A 225 6.83 -15.29 2.68
N ASP A 226 8.07 -15.78 2.52
CA ASP A 226 9.07 -15.79 3.59
C ASP A 226 9.66 -14.40 3.87
N GLY A 227 9.59 -13.49 2.89
CA GLY A 227 10.18 -12.16 3.02
C GLY A 227 10.06 -11.30 1.79
N ILE A 228 10.35 -10.02 1.97
CA ILE A 228 10.39 -9.03 0.89
C ILE A 228 11.55 -8.06 1.14
N SER A 229 12.28 -7.71 0.09
CA SER A 229 13.35 -6.73 0.16
C SER A 229 13.30 -5.76 -1.00
N GLY A 230 13.82 -4.55 -0.77
CA GLY A 230 13.83 -3.49 -1.75
C GLY A 230 15.09 -2.63 -1.65
N GLY A 231 15.59 -2.15 -2.79
CA GLY A 231 16.79 -1.31 -2.84
C GLY A 231 18.12 -2.04 -2.59
N VAL A 232 18.10 -3.38 -2.58
CA VAL A 232 19.24 -4.22 -2.18
C VAL A 232 20.27 -4.45 -3.28
N SER A 233 19.96 -4.03 -4.50
CA SER A 233 20.82 -4.14 -5.67
C SER A 233 20.62 -2.93 -6.59
N GLY A 234 21.54 -2.70 -7.52
CA GLY A 234 21.46 -1.59 -8.46
C GLY A 234 22.15 -0.33 -7.95
N LEU A 235 22.31 0.64 -8.85
CA LEU A 235 23.07 1.86 -8.61
C LEU A 235 22.17 2.99 -8.07
N PRO A 236 22.71 3.87 -7.19
CA PRO A 236 22.03 5.10 -6.76
C PRO A 236 21.82 6.08 -7.93
N GLU A 237 20.74 6.88 -7.90
CA GLU A 237 20.50 7.89 -8.95
C GLU A 237 21.62 8.94 -9.00
N SER A 238 22.21 9.27 -7.85
CA SER A 238 23.33 10.20 -7.74
C SER A 238 24.57 9.71 -8.49
N PHE A 239 24.86 8.42 -8.43
CA PHE A 239 25.97 7.80 -9.16
C PHE A 239 25.69 7.80 -10.67
N LEU A 240 24.48 7.41 -11.08
CA LEU A 240 24.05 7.44 -12.48
C LEU A 240 24.14 8.85 -13.07
N SER A 241 23.74 9.87 -12.30
CA SER A 241 23.79 11.27 -12.72
C SER A 241 25.23 11.76 -12.91
N GLN A 242 26.17 11.33 -12.07
CA GLN A 242 27.59 11.68 -12.22
C GLN A 242 28.19 11.04 -13.47
N VAL A 243 27.90 9.75 -13.70
CA VAL A 243 28.40 9.03 -14.88
C VAL A 243 27.80 9.58 -16.17
N ALA A 244 26.51 9.91 -16.17
CA ALA A 244 25.81 10.53 -17.29
C ALA A 244 26.37 11.91 -17.68
N GLN A 245 26.91 12.67 -16.73
CA GLN A 245 27.56 13.96 -17.00
C GLN A 245 28.95 13.79 -17.63
N SER A 246 29.60 12.64 -17.43
CA SER A 246 30.92 12.33 -17.98
C SER A 246 30.88 11.60 -19.33
N ASP A 247 29.80 10.86 -19.64
CA ASP A 247 29.75 10.02 -20.83
C ASP A 247 28.32 9.95 -21.45
N GLY A 248 28.16 10.53 -22.64
CA GLY A 248 26.85 10.73 -23.28
C GLY A 248 26.16 9.44 -23.73
N ASP A 249 26.94 8.37 -24.01
CA ASP A 249 26.41 7.06 -24.39
C ASP A 249 25.74 6.32 -23.20
N TYR A 250 26.10 6.69 -21.97
CA TYR A 250 25.58 6.05 -20.76
C TYR A 250 24.13 6.44 -20.46
N LEU A 251 23.71 7.66 -20.86
CA LEU A 251 22.32 8.13 -20.75
C LEU A 251 21.37 7.27 -21.59
N GLN A 252 21.81 6.84 -22.77
CA GLN A 252 21.01 6.00 -23.66
C GLN A 252 20.89 4.57 -23.11
N GLN A 253 21.94 4.06 -22.45
CA GLN A 253 21.89 2.78 -21.73
C GLN A 253 20.99 2.82 -20.47
N ILE A 254 20.94 3.95 -19.76
CA ILE A 254 20.00 4.16 -18.64
C ILE A 254 18.55 4.22 -19.16
N ALA A 255 18.29 4.93 -20.26
CA ALA A 255 16.97 5.02 -20.87
C ALA A 255 16.49 3.65 -21.41
N ASP A 256 17.40 2.84 -21.95
CA ASP A 256 17.16 1.47 -22.39
C ASP A 256 17.02 0.46 -21.22
N HIS A 257 16.97 0.90 -19.96
CA HIS A 257 16.91 0.05 -18.76
C HIS A 257 18.07 -0.97 -18.62
N LYS A 258 19.20 -0.75 -19.31
CA LYS A 258 20.37 -1.64 -19.24
C LYS A 258 21.16 -1.47 -17.93
N VAL A 259 20.97 -0.35 -17.23
CA VAL A 259 21.64 -0.08 -15.95
C VAL A 259 20.65 -0.24 -14.80
N PRO A 260 20.82 -1.23 -13.91
CA PRO A 260 19.87 -1.49 -12.83
C PRO A 260 19.90 -0.36 -11.80
N ARG A 261 18.77 0.33 -11.60
CA ARG A 261 18.62 1.36 -10.55
C ARG A 261 18.21 0.73 -9.23
N ALA A 262 18.63 1.31 -8.12
CA ALA A 262 18.25 0.84 -6.80
C ALA A 262 16.72 0.85 -6.57
N CYS A 263 16.03 1.85 -7.10
CA CYS A 263 14.57 1.95 -7.02
C CYS A 263 13.82 0.91 -7.86
N ASP A 264 14.48 0.19 -8.77
CA ASP A 264 13.90 -0.93 -9.53
C ASP A 264 14.20 -2.29 -8.86
N SER A 265 14.92 -2.29 -7.73
CA SER A 265 15.29 -3.51 -7.01
C SER A 265 14.19 -3.92 -6.05
N ILE A 266 13.34 -4.86 -6.47
CA ILE A 266 12.31 -5.50 -5.64
C ILE A 266 12.47 -7.02 -5.70
N TRP A 267 12.52 -7.64 -4.52
CA TRP A 267 12.73 -9.08 -4.37
C TRP A 267 11.79 -9.66 -3.34
N ILE A 268 11.38 -10.90 -3.57
CA ILE A 268 10.67 -11.73 -2.60
C ILE A 268 11.52 -12.92 -2.21
N MET A 269 11.37 -13.38 -0.98
CA MET A 269 11.88 -14.67 -0.53
C MET A 269 10.70 -15.64 -0.50
N PHE A 270 10.78 -16.72 -1.28
CA PHE A 270 9.73 -17.73 -1.38
C PHE A 270 10.34 -19.13 -1.31
N HIS A 271 9.98 -19.90 -0.28
CA HIS A 271 10.53 -21.21 0.03
C HIS A 271 12.07 -21.26 -0.03
N GLY A 272 12.71 -20.24 0.55
CA GLY A 272 14.17 -20.10 0.59
C GLY A 272 14.84 -19.67 -0.72
N LYS A 273 14.07 -19.38 -1.77
CA LYS A 273 14.56 -18.81 -3.04
C LYS A 273 14.34 -17.30 -3.05
N SER A 274 15.38 -16.55 -3.39
CA SER A 274 15.31 -15.09 -3.59
C SER A 274 14.97 -14.80 -5.04
N ILE A 275 13.74 -14.33 -5.30
CA ILE A 275 13.19 -14.12 -6.64
C ILE A 275 13.08 -12.61 -6.92
N ARG A 276 13.70 -12.14 -8.01
CA ARG A 276 13.60 -10.74 -8.46
C ARG A 276 12.26 -10.49 -9.15
N LEU A 277 11.56 -9.42 -8.81
CA LEU A 277 10.36 -8.98 -9.53
C LEU A 277 10.75 -7.89 -10.54
N ALA A 278 11.25 -8.30 -11.71
CA ALA A 278 11.89 -7.39 -12.66
C ALA A 278 10.91 -6.41 -13.36
N PHE A 279 9.61 -6.65 -13.23
CA PHE A 279 8.55 -5.81 -13.79
C PHE A 279 8.02 -4.75 -12.81
N LEU A 280 8.50 -4.74 -11.55
CA LEU A 280 8.09 -3.78 -10.53
C LEU A 280 9.21 -2.79 -10.21
N SER A 281 8.81 -1.59 -9.82
CA SER A 281 9.72 -0.53 -9.38
C SER A 281 9.04 0.35 -8.33
N PHE A 282 9.83 1.00 -7.48
CA PHE A 282 9.41 2.13 -6.64
C PHE A 282 9.26 3.42 -7.46
N GLY A 283 9.72 3.45 -8.71
CA GLY A 283 9.63 4.57 -9.66
C GLY A 283 10.67 5.68 -9.42
N SER A 284 11.05 5.95 -8.17
CA SER A 284 12.07 6.95 -7.83
C SER A 284 12.82 6.61 -6.53
N GLU A 285 14.03 7.14 -6.37
CA GLU A 285 14.77 7.03 -5.11
C GLU A 285 14.03 7.69 -3.93
N ALA A 286 13.28 8.77 -4.18
CA ALA A 286 12.47 9.45 -3.17
C ALA A 286 11.36 8.54 -2.61
N GLU A 287 10.71 7.76 -3.48
CA GLU A 287 9.67 6.81 -3.08
C GLU A 287 10.27 5.61 -2.33
N LEU A 288 11.39 5.04 -2.80
CA LEU A 288 12.13 4.01 -2.07
C LEU A 288 12.53 4.49 -0.66
N LYS A 289 13.07 5.71 -0.56
CA LYS A 289 13.38 6.35 0.73
C LYS A 289 12.14 6.49 1.62
N ARG A 290 10.98 6.90 1.06
CA ARG A 290 9.71 7.00 1.81
C ARG A 290 9.32 5.64 2.40
N VAL A 291 9.41 4.58 1.60
CA VAL A 291 9.12 3.20 2.03
C VAL A 291 10.08 2.78 3.14
N CYS A 292 11.40 2.92 2.93
CA CYS A 292 12.42 2.63 3.94
C CYS A 292 12.18 3.39 5.24
N GLN A 293 11.83 4.67 5.17
CA GLN A 293 11.57 5.48 6.35
C GLN A 293 10.29 5.08 7.09
N ASN A 294 9.34 4.39 6.46
CA ASN A 294 8.06 4.04 7.06
C ASN A 294 8.01 2.61 7.58
N ILE A 295 8.59 1.66 6.85
CA ILE A 295 8.41 0.22 7.08
C ILE A 295 8.87 -0.27 8.46
N TYR A 296 9.84 0.42 9.09
CA TYR A 296 10.35 0.06 10.42
C TYR A 296 9.74 0.84 11.58
N LYS A 297 8.77 1.75 11.36
CA LYS A 297 8.35 2.72 12.39
C LYS A 297 7.48 2.18 13.52
N TYR A 298 7.02 0.93 13.46
CA TYR A 298 6.18 0.35 14.50
C TYR A 298 6.87 0.40 15.88
N ASN A 299 6.13 0.71 16.96
CA ASN A 299 6.68 0.94 18.30
C ASN A 299 7.73 2.08 18.44
N ASN A 300 7.87 2.97 17.45
CA ASN A 300 8.71 4.17 17.50
C ASN A 300 10.19 3.92 17.88
N PRO A 301 10.96 3.15 17.10
CA PRO A 301 12.36 2.80 17.38
C PRO A 301 13.38 3.95 17.17
N GLY A 302 12.90 5.19 17.07
CA GLY A 302 13.68 6.37 16.69
C GLY A 302 13.87 6.54 15.17
N GLN A 303 14.49 7.64 14.76
CA GLN A 303 14.72 7.96 13.35
C GLN A 303 16.09 7.44 12.87
N LEU A 304 16.20 7.16 11.57
CA LEU A 304 17.48 6.95 10.89
C LEU A 304 18.22 8.29 10.78
N SER A 305 19.53 8.27 11.03
CA SER A 305 20.40 9.46 10.96
C SER A 305 21.73 9.10 10.30
N ASP A 306 22.55 10.10 9.99
CA ASP A 306 23.88 9.84 9.41
C ASP A 306 24.76 9.05 10.39
N THR A 307 24.56 9.29 11.70
CA THR A 307 25.24 8.58 12.79
C THR A 307 24.67 7.19 13.07
N ASN A 308 23.39 6.95 12.75
CA ASN A 308 22.71 5.67 12.93
C ASN A 308 22.09 5.25 11.59
N GLY A 309 22.97 4.72 10.73
CA GLY A 309 22.66 4.39 9.34
C GLY A 309 21.87 3.10 9.12
N TYR A 310 21.49 2.39 10.18
CA TYR A 310 20.64 1.21 10.09
C TYR A 310 19.64 1.12 11.26
N LYS A 311 18.54 0.41 11.05
CA LYS A 311 17.56 0.08 12.08
C LYS A 311 17.13 -1.37 11.93
N ILE A 312 17.05 -2.06 13.06
CA ILE A 312 16.42 -3.37 13.18
C ILE A 312 15.21 -3.17 14.07
N ASN A 313 14.04 -3.62 13.62
CA ASN A 313 12.82 -3.55 14.39
C ASN A 313 11.86 -4.68 14.00
N GLU A 314 10.70 -4.72 14.65
CA GLU A 314 9.58 -5.59 14.30
C GLU A 314 8.45 -4.76 13.70
N MET A 315 7.76 -5.33 12.72
CA MET A 315 6.53 -4.80 12.15
C MET A 315 5.32 -5.22 12.99
N LYS A 316 4.16 -4.63 12.74
CA LYS A 316 2.95 -4.94 13.52
C LYS A 316 2.49 -6.40 13.40
N ASP A 317 2.75 -7.03 12.26
CA ASP A 317 2.47 -8.44 12.02
C ASP A 317 3.53 -9.39 12.63
N GLY A 318 4.51 -8.84 13.35
CA GLY A 318 5.63 -9.58 13.94
C GLY A 318 6.82 -9.77 13.00
N SER A 319 6.74 -9.42 11.71
CA SER A 319 7.86 -9.57 10.79
C SER A 319 9.07 -8.77 11.24
N ARG A 320 10.28 -9.34 11.15
CA ARG A 320 11.52 -8.60 11.44
C ARG A 320 11.87 -7.76 10.23
N VAL A 321 12.14 -6.48 10.45
CA VAL A 321 12.53 -5.54 9.42
C VAL A 321 13.88 -4.91 9.73
N VAL A 322 14.76 -4.94 8.74
CA VAL A 322 16.04 -4.23 8.74
C VAL A 322 15.98 -3.16 7.67
N VAL A 323 16.36 -1.94 8.01
CA VAL A 323 16.46 -0.82 7.06
C VAL A 323 17.85 -0.23 7.15
N VAL A 324 18.44 0.07 6.01
CA VAL A 324 19.73 0.74 5.86
C VAL A 324 19.58 1.97 4.96
N ARG A 325 20.48 2.93 5.13
CA ARG A 325 20.51 4.17 4.37
C ARG A 325 21.89 4.51 3.82
N PRO A 326 21.97 5.41 2.82
CA PRO A 326 23.22 5.98 2.35
C PRO A 326 24.04 6.56 3.51
N SER A 327 25.34 6.26 3.48
CA SER A 327 26.39 6.37 4.53
C SER A 327 26.74 5.05 5.24
N MET A 328 25.79 4.12 5.35
CA MET A 328 26.03 2.75 5.81
C MET A 328 25.98 1.74 4.63
N SER A 329 25.11 2.00 3.67
CA SER A 329 25.00 1.29 2.39
C SER A 329 25.17 2.25 1.22
N GLU A 330 25.31 1.73 0.00
CA GLU A 330 25.35 2.56 -1.22
C GLU A 330 23.99 3.20 -1.50
N THR A 331 22.91 2.49 -1.17
CA THR A 331 21.52 2.84 -1.49
C THR A 331 20.65 2.84 -0.23
N TRP A 332 19.44 3.40 -0.31
CA TRP A 332 18.39 3.06 0.64
C TRP A 332 17.95 1.62 0.41
N ALA A 333 17.88 0.80 1.46
CA ALA A 333 17.42 -0.58 1.30
C ALA A 333 16.69 -1.08 2.55
N PHE A 334 15.86 -2.09 2.37
CA PHE A 334 15.21 -2.79 3.47
C PHE A 334 15.12 -4.30 3.21
N PHE A 335 15.05 -5.05 4.30
CA PHE A 335 14.84 -6.49 4.32
C PHE A 335 13.74 -6.78 5.34
N VAL A 336 12.62 -7.30 4.88
CA VAL A 336 11.58 -7.85 5.74
C VAL A 336 11.70 -9.36 5.69
N ARG A 337 11.98 -9.96 6.84
CA ARG A 337 11.83 -11.39 7.06
C ARG A 337 10.50 -11.62 7.74
N LYS A 338 9.60 -12.28 7.02
CA LYS A 338 8.34 -12.71 7.59
C LYS A 338 8.61 -13.95 8.42
N PHE A 339 7.99 -14.01 9.59
CA PHE A 339 7.94 -15.29 10.28
C PHE A 339 7.00 -16.17 9.49
N ASP A 340 7.50 -17.32 9.09
CA ASP A 340 6.68 -18.36 8.49
C ASP A 340 5.69 -18.82 9.57
N VAL A 341 4.52 -18.18 9.56
CA VAL A 341 3.33 -18.68 10.24
C VAL A 341 2.58 -19.55 9.24
N GLN A 342 3.26 -20.44 8.51
CA GLN A 342 2.73 -21.79 8.46
C GLN A 342 2.40 -22.12 9.91
N ARG A 343 1.11 -21.99 10.26
CA ARG A 343 0.55 -22.37 11.54
C ARG A 343 0.85 -23.85 11.63
N ALA A 344 2.04 -24.17 12.11
CA ALA A 344 2.45 -25.53 12.30
C ALA A 344 1.42 -26.07 13.26
N SER A 345 0.53 -26.90 12.71
CA SER A 345 -0.54 -27.52 13.47
C SER A 345 0.12 -28.30 14.60
N LEU A 346 -0.58 -28.47 15.72
CA LEU A 346 0.01 -29.24 16.83
C LEU A 346 0.38 -30.65 16.34
N GLU A 347 -0.36 -31.17 15.37
CA GLU A 347 -0.15 -32.42 14.65
C GLU A 347 1.18 -32.43 13.84
N GLN A 348 1.63 -31.28 13.33
CA GLN A 348 2.92 -31.15 12.63
C GLN A 348 4.11 -30.96 13.58
N ILE A 349 3.88 -30.45 14.80
CA ILE A 349 4.94 -30.18 15.79
C ILE A 349 5.14 -31.39 16.72
N ILE A 350 4.06 -31.97 17.23
CA ILE A 350 4.08 -33.06 18.20
C ILE A 350 4.05 -34.39 17.45
N ARG A 351 5.24 -34.93 17.14
CA ARG A 351 5.39 -36.16 16.33
C ARG A 351 5.71 -37.41 17.13
N PHE A 352 5.80 -37.30 18.46
CA PHE A 352 6.25 -38.38 19.34
C PHE A 352 5.10 -39.31 19.76
N PRO A 353 5.38 -40.52 20.26
CA PRO A 353 4.35 -41.39 20.85
C PRO A 353 3.56 -40.65 21.94
N GLY A 354 2.23 -40.80 21.94
CA GLY A 354 1.32 -40.06 22.83
C GLY A 354 0.94 -38.65 22.33
N LYS A 355 1.23 -38.33 21.06
CA LYS A 355 0.93 -37.02 20.46
C LYS A 355 -0.56 -36.69 20.50
N ASP A 356 -1.43 -37.65 20.23
CA ASP A 356 -2.86 -37.38 20.07
C ASP A 356 -3.47 -36.98 21.43
N GLU A 357 -3.10 -37.69 22.50
CA GLU A 357 -3.48 -37.37 23.87
C GLU A 357 -2.90 -36.04 24.36
N ALA A 358 -1.64 -35.74 24.01
CA ALA A 358 -0.99 -34.47 24.36
C ALA A 358 -1.67 -33.27 23.66
N ILE A 359 -2.00 -33.43 22.38
CA ILE A 359 -2.73 -32.42 21.59
C ILE A 359 -4.12 -32.18 22.19
N ASP A 360 -4.86 -33.24 22.51
CA ASP A 360 -6.20 -33.12 23.07
C ASP A 360 -6.19 -32.51 24.47
N LEU A 361 -5.24 -32.88 25.32
CA LEU A 361 -5.03 -32.23 26.62
C LEU A 361 -4.78 -30.72 26.46
N LEU A 362 -3.90 -30.32 25.54
CA LEU A 362 -3.65 -28.90 25.25
C LEU A 362 -4.91 -28.17 24.80
N LYS A 363 -5.73 -28.78 23.93
CA LYS A 363 -7.03 -28.22 23.51
C LYS A 363 -7.94 -27.98 24.71
N TYR A 364 -8.05 -28.93 25.65
CA TYR A 364 -8.87 -28.78 26.85
C TYR A 364 -8.34 -27.71 27.82
N LEU A 365 -7.01 -27.62 28.00
CA LEU A 365 -6.39 -26.61 28.86
C LEU A 365 -6.64 -25.19 28.34
N VAL A 366 -6.51 -24.98 27.03
CA VAL A 366 -6.78 -23.70 26.37
C VAL A 366 -8.27 -23.34 26.44
N LYS A 367 -9.17 -24.29 26.10
CA LYS A 367 -10.62 -24.09 26.24
C LYS A 367 -11.04 -23.80 27.69
N GLY A 368 -10.33 -24.39 28.65
CA GLY A 368 -10.51 -24.15 30.08
C GLY A 368 -9.81 -22.90 30.62
N ALA A 369 -9.25 -22.05 29.75
CA ALA A 369 -8.52 -20.83 30.11
C ALA A 369 -7.46 -21.03 31.21
N ARG A 370 -6.81 -22.20 31.23
CA ARG A 370 -5.79 -22.53 32.22
C ARG A 370 -4.49 -21.81 31.86
N ILE A 371 -3.73 -21.41 32.88
CA ILE A 371 -2.36 -20.90 32.70
C ILE A 371 -1.46 -22.09 32.37
N ILE A 372 -0.77 -22.02 31.23
CA ILE A 372 0.13 -23.08 30.74
C ILE A 372 1.53 -22.48 30.62
N SER A 373 2.54 -23.22 31.11
CA SER A 373 3.95 -22.89 30.91
C SER A 373 4.60 -23.98 30.06
N LEU A 374 5.20 -23.60 28.93
CA LEU A 374 5.96 -24.49 28.06
C LEU A 374 7.45 -24.34 28.38
N THR A 375 8.08 -25.41 28.85
CA THR A 375 9.48 -25.43 29.31
C THR A 375 10.33 -26.36 28.45
N GLY A 376 11.66 -26.27 28.57
CA GLY A 376 12.63 -27.05 27.79
C GLY A 376 14.00 -26.36 27.70
N GLU A 377 14.97 -27.01 27.06
CA GLU A 377 16.32 -26.46 26.86
C GLU A 377 16.34 -25.29 25.85
N GLN A 378 17.46 -24.58 25.76
CA GLN A 378 17.65 -23.51 24.78
C GLN A 378 17.71 -24.10 23.36
N GLY A 379 17.00 -23.51 22.39
CA GLY A 379 16.93 -24.02 21.02
C GLY A 379 15.83 -25.08 20.77
N CYS A 380 15.08 -25.49 21.80
CA CYS A 380 13.93 -26.42 21.66
C CYS A 380 12.66 -25.76 21.10
N ARG A 381 12.74 -24.56 20.52
CA ARG A 381 11.62 -23.83 19.89
C ARG A 381 10.39 -23.68 20.79
N LYS A 382 10.62 -23.46 22.10
CA LYS A 382 9.57 -23.27 23.13
C LYS A 382 8.62 -22.12 22.82
N ASN A 383 9.10 -21.14 22.07
CA ASN A 383 8.49 -19.86 21.74
C ASN A 383 8.10 -19.77 20.26
N ASN A 384 7.73 -20.89 19.60
CA ASN A 384 7.15 -20.79 18.25
C ASN A 384 5.87 -19.93 18.19
N ASN A 385 5.37 -19.46 19.35
CA ASN A 385 4.72 -18.15 19.53
C ASN A 385 4.63 -17.83 21.04
N ALA A 386 5.34 -16.80 21.52
CA ALA A 386 4.90 -15.98 22.65
C ALA A 386 5.68 -14.66 22.76
N TYR A 387 7.02 -14.68 22.67
CA TYR A 387 7.85 -13.47 22.79
C TYR A 387 9.21 -13.63 22.07
N GLY A 388 9.23 -13.31 20.77
CA GLY A 388 10.28 -12.61 20.00
C GLY A 388 11.80 -12.83 20.16
N HIS A 389 12.30 -13.74 21.00
CA HIS A 389 13.74 -13.94 21.19
C HIS A 389 14.12 -15.42 21.13
N ASP A 390 14.17 -15.96 19.91
CA ASP A 390 15.18 -16.94 19.53
C ASP A 390 16.02 -16.34 18.37
#